data_AF-A0A0J7MLH8-F1
#
_entry.id   AF-A0A0J7MLH8-F1
#
_cell.length_a   1.000
_cell.length_b   1.000
_cell.length_c   1.000
_cell.angle_alpha   90.00
_cell.angle_beta   90.00
_cell.angle_gamma   90.00
#
_symmetry.space_group_name_H-M   'P 1'
#
loop_
_entity.id
_entity.type
_entity.pdbx_description
1 polymer ?
#
loop_
_entity_poly.entity_id
_entity_poly.type
_entity_poly.pdbx_seq_one_letter_code
_entity_poly.pdbx_strand_id
1 'polypeptide(L)'
;VNGRPLQLVQPEILRFKVYEPLLVVGLDKFANVDIRVRVSGGGHTSQIYAIRQAIAKSLVAYYQKYVDEHSKNMLKQALVQFDRTLLVADNRRCEPKKFGGPGARARFQKSYR
;
A
#
# COMPACT_ATOMS: atom_id res chain seq x y z
N VAL A 1 4.61 6.49 -11.51
CA VAL A 1 3.29 5.82 -11.34
C VAL A 1 2.44 6.08 -12.57
N ASN A 2 2.02 5.04 -13.29
CA ASN A 2 1.18 5.15 -14.50
C ASN A 2 1.73 6.17 -15.53
N GLY A 3 3.05 6.14 -15.76
CA GLY A 3 3.72 7.06 -16.69
C GLY A 3 3.94 8.48 -16.18
N ARG A 4 3.51 8.80 -14.95
CA ARG A 4 3.69 10.12 -14.30
C ARG A 4 4.69 10.04 -13.14
N PRO A 5 5.43 11.12 -12.84
CA PRO A 5 6.30 11.17 -11.66
C PRO A 5 5.51 11.08 -10.35
N LEU A 6 6.17 10.62 -9.29
CA LEU A 6 5.55 10.35 -7.98
C LEU A 6 4.93 11.61 -7.33
N GLN A 7 5.49 12.78 -7.62
CA GLN A 7 5.05 14.07 -7.07
C GLN A 7 3.66 14.51 -7.57
N LEU A 8 3.23 13.98 -8.72
CA LEU A 8 1.95 14.30 -9.35
C LEU A 8 0.84 13.30 -8.98
N VAL A 9 1.06 12.45 -7.97
CA VAL A 9 0.02 11.55 -7.46
C VAL A 9 -1.08 12.38 -6.77
N GLN A 10 -2.32 12.11 -7.13
CA GLN A 10 -3.52 12.69 -6.53
C GLN A 10 -4.28 11.65 -5.69
N PRO A 11 -5.00 12.06 -4.63
CA PRO A 11 -5.07 13.42 -4.07
C PRO A 11 -3.82 13.86 -3.30
N GLU A 12 -3.59 15.17 -3.27
CA GLU A 12 -2.36 15.78 -2.76
C GLU A 12 -2.07 15.46 -1.28
N ILE A 13 -3.11 15.41 -0.46
CA ILE A 13 -3.03 15.11 0.98
C ILE A 13 -2.41 13.71 1.21
N LEU A 14 -2.70 12.76 0.33
CA LEU A 14 -2.21 11.39 0.46
C LEU A 14 -0.86 11.14 -0.22
N ARG A 15 -0.28 12.15 -0.87
CA ARG A 15 1.03 12.03 -1.51
C ARG A 15 2.11 11.66 -0.51
N PHE A 16 2.06 12.21 0.71
CA PHE A 16 2.98 11.84 1.79
C PHE A 16 2.88 10.37 2.18
N LYS A 17 1.71 9.73 2.08
CA LYS A 17 1.56 8.29 2.33
C LYS A 17 2.37 7.45 1.35
N VAL A 18 2.54 7.91 0.12
CA VAL A 18 3.37 7.21 -0.88
C VAL A 18 4.86 7.38 -0.60
N TYR A 19 5.27 8.50 0.02
CA TYR A 19 6.66 8.77 0.36
C TYR A 19 7.15 8.08 1.63
N GLU A 20 6.25 7.63 2.50
CA GLU A 20 6.62 6.93 3.75
C GLU A 20 7.71 5.84 3.56
N PRO A 21 7.62 4.88 2.62
CA PRO A 21 8.69 3.90 2.43
C PRO A 21 10.04 4.51 2.02
N LEU A 22 10.05 5.64 1.31
CA LEU A 22 11.29 6.34 0.94
C LEU A 22 11.88 7.07 2.16
N LEU A 23 11.04 7.71 2.96
CA LEU A 23 11.45 8.49 4.13
C LEU A 23 11.92 7.59 5.28
N VAL A 24 11.26 6.45 5.51
CA VAL A 24 11.60 5.49 6.56
C VAL A 24 12.96 4.84 6.32
N VAL A 25 13.24 4.50 5.06
CA VAL A 25 14.44 3.75 4.69
C VAL A 25 15.62 4.65 4.33
N GLY A 26 15.35 5.86 3.85
CA GLY A 26 16.35 6.77 3.29
C GLY A 26 16.41 6.71 1.77
N LEU A 27 16.65 7.88 1.14
CA LEU A 27 16.72 8.02 -0.31
C LEU A 27 17.99 7.37 -0.92
N ASP A 28 19.03 7.17 -0.11
CA ASP A 28 20.28 6.52 -0.51
C ASP A 28 20.04 5.09 -1.03
N LYS A 29 19.09 4.37 -0.43
CA LYS A 29 18.73 3.00 -0.84
C LYS A 29 18.03 2.93 -2.19
N PHE A 30 17.55 4.06 -2.71
CA PHE A 30 16.85 4.15 -3.99
C PHE A 30 17.72 4.73 -5.12
N ALA A 31 18.92 5.23 -4.82
CA ALA A 31 19.76 5.94 -5.79
C ALA A 31 20.10 5.10 -7.04
N ASN A 32 20.23 3.78 -6.88
CA ASN A 32 20.62 2.86 -7.95
C ASN A 32 19.43 2.11 -8.57
N VAL A 33 18.18 2.52 -8.30
CA VAL A 33 16.98 1.77 -8.69
C VAL A 33 15.99 2.66 -9.44
N ASP A 34 15.63 2.28 -10.68
CA ASP A 34 14.49 2.86 -11.40
C ASP A 34 13.21 2.06 -11.09
N ILE A 35 12.14 2.74 -10.66
CA ILE A 35 10.88 2.12 -10.25
C ILE A 35 9.72 2.67 -11.09
N ARG A 36 9.13 1.79 -11.91
CA ARG A 36 7.93 2.08 -12.70
C ARG A 36 6.74 1.26 -12.20
N VAL A 37 5.83 1.92 -11.48
CA VAL A 37 4.60 1.28 -10.97
C VAL A 37 3.42 1.53 -11.90
N ARG A 38 2.69 0.48 -12.26
CA ARG A 38 1.36 0.56 -12.88
C ARG A 38 0.29 0.06 -11.90
N VAL A 39 -0.80 0.80 -11.73
CA VAL A 39 -1.89 0.45 -10.80
C VAL A 39 -3.25 0.62 -11.48
N SER A 40 -4.15 -0.34 -11.25
CA SER A 40 -5.50 -0.41 -11.79
C SER A 40 -6.50 -0.96 -10.77
N GLY A 41 -7.76 -0.54 -10.88
CA GLY A 41 -8.85 -0.99 -9.98
C GLY A 41 -8.88 -0.25 -8.64
N GLY A 42 -9.95 -0.48 -7.86
CA GLY A 42 -10.17 0.20 -6.58
C GLY A 42 -10.44 1.71 -6.70
N GLY A 43 -10.50 2.40 -5.57
CA GLY A 43 -10.57 3.87 -5.49
C GLY A 43 -9.21 4.52 -5.26
N HIS A 44 -9.15 5.85 -5.33
CA HIS A 44 -7.89 6.62 -5.20
C HIS A 44 -7.07 6.28 -3.95
N THR A 45 -7.73 6.22 -2.79
CA THR A 45 -7.09 5.85 -1.52
C THR A 45 -6.47 4.45 -1.60
N SER A 46 -7.25 3.44 -2.02
CA SER A 46 -6.76 2.07 -2.13
C SER A 46 -5.59 1.92 -3.10
N GLN A 47 -5.58 2.68 -4.20
CA GLN A 47 -4.47 2.70 -5.14
C GLN A 47 -3.21 3.28 -4.53
N ILE A 48 -3.31 4.35 -3.73
CA ILE A 48 -2.17 4.95 -3.02
C ILE A 48 -1.55 3.95 -2.05
N TYR A 49 -2.37 3.26 -1.25
CA TYR A 49 -1.87 2.22 -0.34
C TYR A 49 -1.22 1.07 -1.12
N ALA A 50 -1.76 0.69 -2.28
CA ALA A 50 -1.15 -0.31 -3.15
C ALA A 50 0.20 0.14 -3.73
N ILE A 51 0.33 1.40 -4.17
CA ILE A 51 1.60 1.96 -4.68
C ILE A 51 2.65 1.97 -3.57
N ARG A 52 2.28 2.50 -2.39
CA ARG A 52 3.12 2.53 -1.20
C ARG A 52 3.66 1.14 -0.86
N GLN A 53 2.78 0.15 -0.85
CA GLN A 53 3.15 -1.24 -0.57
C GLN A 53 4.02 -1.85 -1.68
N ALA A 54 3.73 -1.55 -2.94
CA ALA A 54 4.50 -2.07 -4.07
C ALA A 54 5.96 -1.57 -4.03
N ILE A 55 6.17 -0.29 -3.75
CA ILE A 55 7.51 0.31 -3.62
C ILE A 55 8.32 -0.37 -2.50
N ALA A 56 7.73 -0.52 -1.32
CA ALA A 56 8.36 -1.17 -0.18
C ALA A 56 8.74 -2.64 -0.48
N LYS A 57 7.81 -3.42 -1.06
CA LYS A 57 8.05 -4.81 -1.44
C LYS A 57 9.13 -4.94 -2.52
N SER A 58 9.10 -4.07 -3.53
CA SER A 58 10.09 -4.12 -4.62
C SER A 58 11.50 -3.84 -4.11
N LEU A 59 11.65 -2.92 -3.15
CA LEU A 59 12.96 -2.62 -2.56
C LEU A 59 13.50 -3.82 -1.79
N VAL A 60 12.68 -4.42 -0.91
CA VAL A 60 13.08 -5.61 -0.14
C VAL A 60 13.44 -6.77 -1.08
N ALA A 61 12.67 -6.98 -2.16
CA ALA A 61 12.95 -8.00 -3.15
C ALA A 61 14.23 -7.74 -3.96
N TYR A 62 14.54 -6.47 -4.25
CA TYR A 62 15.79 -6.09 -4.90
C TYR A 62 16.99 -6.42 -4.01
N TYR A 63 16.96 -6.01 -2.74
CA TYR A 63 18.04 -6.29 -1.78
C TYR A 63 18.22 -7.79 -1.52
N GLN A 64 17.13 -8.54 -1.46
CA GLN A 64 17.13 -10.00 -1.35
C GLN A 64 17.92 -10.68 -2.49
N LYS A 65 17.82 -10.13 -3.71
CA LYS A 65 18.37 -10.76 -4.92
C LYS A 65 19.77 -10.25 -5.30
N TYR A 66 20.03 -8.97 -5.08
CA TYR A 66 21.20 -8.29 -5.67
C TYR A 66 22.17 -7.69 -4.66
N VAL A 67 21.84 -7.65 -3.37
CA VAL A 67 22.68 -7.02 -2.34
C VAL A 67 23.11 -8.07 -1.32
N ASP A 68 22.37 -8.25 -0.23
CA ASP A 68 22.66 -9.24 0.81
C ASP A 68 21.46 -9.40 1.77
N GLU A 69 21.44 -10.51 2.50
CA GLU A 69 20.37 -10.84 3.47
C GLU A 69 20.36 -9.91 4.71
N HIS A 70 21.51 -9.43 5.14
CA HIS A 70 21.62 -8.59 6.35
C HIS A 70 20.96 -7.24 6.10
N SER A 71 21.35 -6.54 5.04
CA SER A 71 20.76 -5.27 4.59
C SER A 71 19.26 -5.43 4.35
N LYS A 72 18.85 -6.51 3.67
CA LYS A 72 17.42 -6.79 3.45
C LYS A 72 16.66 -6.96 4.77
N ASN A 73 17.24 -7.62 5.78
CA ASN A 73 16.58 -7.82 7.06
C ASN A 73 16.48 -6.51 7.85
N MET A 74 17.49 -5.64 7.79
CA MET A 74 17.42 -4.29 8.37
C MET A 74 16.31 -3.46 7.72
N LEU A 75 16.22 -3.46 6.38
CA LEU A 75 15.15 -2.77 5.66
C LEU A 75 13.76 -3.30 6.05
N LYS A 76 13.62 -4.63 6.10
CA LYS A 76 12.37 -5.27 6.49
C LYS A 76 11.97 -4.89 7.92
N GLN A 77 12.92 -4.88 8.86
CA GLN A 77 12.68 -4.50 10.24
C GLN A 77 12.23 -3.04 10.35
N ALA A 78 12.94 -2.10 9.70
CA ALA A 78 12.57 -0.69 9.70
C ALA A 78 11.16 -0.45 9.14
N LEU A 79 10.82 -1.10 8.02
CA LEU A 79 9.49 -0.99 7.40
C LEU A 79 8.39 -1.58 8.30
N VAL A 80 8.61 -2.75 8.91
CA VAL A 80 7.62 -3.38 9.80
C VAL A 80 7.45 -2.59 11.09
N GLN A 81 8.54 -2.04 11.65
CA GLN A 81 8.51 -1.23 12.85
C GLN A 81 7.68 0.05 12.65
N PHE A 82 7.77 0.66 11.47
CA PHE A 82 6.92 1.79 11.13
C PHE A 82 5.47 1.37 10.90
N ASP A 83 5.24 0.43 9.97
CA ASP A 83 3.90 -0.03 9.62
C ASP A 83 3.95 -1.38 8.88
N ARG A 84 3.39 -2.43 9.51
CA ARG A 84 3.30 -3.76 8.90
C ARG A 84 2.61 -3.77 7.53
N THR A 85 1.68 -2.83 7.27
CA THR A 85 0.94 -2.76 6.00
C THR A 85 1.81 -2.39 4.80
N LEU A 86 3.03 -1.86 5.03
CA LEU A 86 4.01 -1.62 3.98
C LEU A 86 4.48 -2.92 3.31
N LEU A 87 4.47 -4.04 4.02
CA LEU A 87 4.90 -5.34 3.50
C LEU A 87 3.79 -6.36 3.39
N VAL A 88 2.77 -6.30 4.26
CA VAL A 88 1.65 -7.25 4.27
C VAL A 88 0.38 -6.54 3.86
N ALA A 89 -0.36 -7.09 2.89
CA ALA A 89 -1.59 -6.45 2.42
C ALA A 89 -2.70 -6.66 3.44
N ASP A 90 -3.56 -5.64 3.59
CA ASP A 90 -4.80 -5.80 4.34
C ASP A 90 -5.70 -6.83 3.63
N ASN A 91 -6.04 -7.91 4.32
CA ASN A 91 -6.81 -9.02 3.76
C ASN A 91 -8.32 -8.72 3.72
N ARG A 92 -8.77 -7.62 4.31
CA ARG A 92 -10.20 -7.28 4.40
C ARG A 92 -10.81 -7.05 3.02
N ARG A 93 -12.00 -7.60 2.82
CA ARG A 93 -12.83 -7.44 1.61
C ARG A 93 -14.28 -7.16 2.00
N CYS A 94 -15.00 -6.45 1.15
CA CYS A 94 -16.42 -6.16 1.39
C CYS A 94 -17.23 -7.48 1.42
N GLU A 95 -17.98 -7.68 2.49
CA GLU A 95 -18.92 -8.79 2.59
C GLU A 95 -20.04 -8.64 1.54
N PRO A 96 -20.52 -9.73 0.92
CA PRO A 96 -21.65 -9.67 0.01
C PRO A 96 -22.93 -9.18 0.70
N LYS A 97 -23.76 -8.41 -0.03
CA LYS A 97 -25.11 -8.02 0.42
C LYS A 97 -25.95 -9.26 0.72
N LYS A 98 -26.78 -9.20 1.78
CA LYS A 98 -27.76 -10.23 2.12
C LYS A 98 -29.18 -9.71 1.87
N PHE A 99 -30.13 -10.61 1.57
CA PHE A 99 -31.54 -10.25 1.36
C PHE A 99 -32.17 -9.63 2.61
N GLY A 100 -33.25 -8.86 2.49
CA GLY A 100 -33.96 -8.30 3.66
C GLY A 100 -33.27 -7.09 4.30
N GLY A 101 -32.45 -6.36 3.54
CA GLY A 101 -31.90 -5.08 3.95
C GLY A 101 -30.96 -4.45 2.91
N PRO A 102 -30.45 -3.25 3.19
CA PRO A 102 -29.59 -2.54 2.24
C PRO A 102 -28.17 -3.12 2.16
N GLY A 103 -27.63 -3.71 3.22
CA GLY A 103 -26.22 -4.13 3.30
C GLY A 103 -25.98 -5.59 3.68
N ALA A 104 -24.73 -5.92 4.03
CA ALA A 104 -24.36 -7.27 4.47
C ALA A 104 -25.03 -7.64 5.81
N ARG A 105 -25.11 -6.68 6.74
CA ARG A 105 -25.65 -6.89 8.11
C ARG A 105 -26.87 -6.03 8.44
N ALA A 106 -27.06 -4.91 7.74
CA ALA A 106 -28.21 -4.03 7.93
C ALA A 106 -29.51 -4.73 7.46
N ARG A 107 -30.55 -4.69 8.28
CA ARG A 107 -31.89 -5.21 7.98
C ARG A 107 -32.89 -4.07 7.82
N PHE A 108 -33.94 -4.28 7.02
CA PHE A 108 -35.05 -3.34 6.98
C PHE A 108 -35.75 -3.29 8.33
N GLN A 109 -36.20 -2.09 8.71
CA GLN A 109 -36.91 -1.87 9.97
C GLN A 109 -38.24 -2.62 9.96
N LYS A 110 -38.57 -3.33 11.05
CA LYS A 110 -39.88 -3.93 11.26
C LYS A 110 -40.85 -2.89 11.80
N SER A 111 -42.11 -2.95 11.38
CA SER A 111 -43.16 -2.00 11.77
C SER A 111 -43.75 -2.23 13.16
N TYR A 112 -43.56 -3.42 13.72
CA TYR A 112 -44.11 -3.81 15.02
C TYR A 112 -42.97 -4.27 15.95
N ARG A 113 -43.23 -4.20 17.26
CA ARG A 113 -42.31 -4.67 18.31
C ARG A 113 -42.49 -6.17 18.55
#